data_AF-A0A372JZ94-F1
#
_entry.id   AF-A0A372JZ94-F1
#
_cell.length_a   1.000
_cell.length_b   1.000
_cell.length_c   1.000
_cell.angle_alpha   90.00
_cell.angle_beta   90.00
_cell.angle_gamma   90.00
#
_symmetry.space_group_name_H-M   'P 1'
#
loop_
_entity.id
_entity.type
_entity.pdbx_description
1 polymer ?
#
loop_
_entity_poly.entity_id
_entity_poly.type
_entity_poly.pdbx_seq_one_letter_code
_entity_poly.pdbx_strand_id
1 'polypeptide(L)'
;MDHEKHLSELFRRTPELLHIIFGNAVSTRTIRPSSYARVEYLGEHGFHAFLWAQNMEAAAYPRFLSIVRGEGEDQDFRHFRRGEFTSFVATRVEFLGRNVSLLTNDSELLDRLSEVQFSPNPPWIMYPDLGPLASYNQGEQEYWDRHVWTPFWKSLSPEQKDLYIDRRSEAALTYMLPEEWDDWVYSIRRNDPEYKHRHGL
;
A
#
# COMPACT_ATOMS: atom_id res chain seq x y z
N MET A 1 6.54 -17.16 -13.34
CA MET A 1 7.28 -16.85 -12.10
C MET A 1 7.26 -18.11 -11.25
N ASP A 2 8.36 -18.47 -10.61
CA ASP A 2 8.36 -19.54 -9.61
C ASP A 2 7.85 -18.95 -8.28
N HIS A 3 6.57 -19.15 -7.97
CA HIS A 3 5.92 -18.56 -6.81
C HIS A 3 6.51 -19.05 -5.50
N GLU A 4 6.85 -20.33 -5.40
CA GLU A 4 7.46 -20.89 -4.20
C GLU A 4 8.80 -20.24 -3.91
N LYS A 5 9.69 -20.19 -4.91
CA LYS A 5 10.98 -19.52 -4.77
C LYS A 5 10.82 -18.04 -4.41
N HIS A 6 9.90 -17.35 -5.10
CA HIS A 6 9.63 -15.93 -4.83
C HIS A 6 9.18 -15.68 -3.39
N LEU A 7 8.21 -16.46 -2.88
CA LEU A 7 7.69 -16.34 -1.52
C LEU A 7 8.75 -16.69 -0.48
N SER A 8 9.53 -17.74 -0.73
CA SER A 8 10.65 -18.15 0.12
C SER A 8 11.67 -17.01 0.27
N GLU A 9 12.09 -16.40 -0.83
CA GLU A 9 13.03 -15.27 -0.83
C GLU A 9 12.43 -14.03 -0.16
N LEU A 10 11.18 -13.70 -0.48
CA LEU A 10 10.49 -12.50 0.01
C LEU A 10 10.30 -12.55 1.53
N PHE A 11 9.78 -13.67 2.06
CA PHE A 11 9.47 -13.83 3.48
C PHE A 11 10.61 -14.44 4.30
N ARG A 12 11.70 -14.86 3.63
CA ARG A 12 12.83 -15.56 4.26
C ARG A 12 12.36 -16.78 5.05
N ARG A 13 11.57 -17.63 4.38
CA ARG A 13 11.02 -18.88 4.91
C ARG A 13 11.35 -19.99 3.95
N THR A 14 11.57 -21.22 4.45
CA THR A 14 11.83 -22.33 3.54
C THR A 14 10.55 -22.74 2.82
N PRO A 15 10.65 -23.29 1.60
CA PRO A 15 9.50 -23.85 0.89
C PRO A 15 8.69 -24.84 1.72
N GLU A 16 9.35 -25.71 2.49
CA GLU A 16 8.70 -26.74 3.29
C GLU A 16 7.81 -26.12 4.38
N LEU A 17 8.29 -25.06 5.04
CA LEU A 17 7.51 -24.36 6.06
C LEU A 17 6.28 -23.69 5.44
N LEU A 18 6.42 -23.08 4.26
CA LEU A 18 5.31 -22.46 3.54
C LEU A 18 4.22 -23.50 3.19
N HIS A 19 4.60 -24.68 2.73
CA HIS A 19 3.67 -25.78 2.44
C HIS A 19 3.01 -26.36 3.69
N ILE A 20 3.75 -26.51 4.79
CA ILE A 20 3.19 -26.98 6.06
C ILE A 20 2.08 -26.03 6.54
N ILE A 21 2.29 -24.73 6.41
CA ILE A 21 1.37 -23.71 6.93
C ILE A 21 0.20 -23.47 5.97
N PHE A 22 0.48 -23.32 4.68
CA PHE A 22 -0.52 -22.86 3.70
C PHE A 22 -1.00 -23.94 2.73
N GLY A 23 -0.34 -25.09 2.65
CA GLY A 23 -0.64 -26.13 1.66
C GLY A 23 -2.00 -26.80 1.84
N ASN A 24 -2.55 -26.79 3.06
CA ASN A 24 -3.89 -27.31 3.37
C ASN A 24 -4.75 -26.29 4.15
N ALA A 25 -4.38 -25.02 4.14
CA ALA A 25 -5.12 -24.01 4.89
C ALA A 25 -6.53 -23.84 4.32
N VAL A 26 -7.52 -23.67 5.20
CA VAL A 26 -8.89 -23.37 4.77
C VAL A 26 -9.00 -21.86 4.58
N SER A 27 -8.87 -21.41 3.33
CA SER A 27 -9.23 -20.04 2.98
C SER A 27 -10.74 -20.00 2.71
N THR A 28 -11.47 -19.31 3.58
CA THR A 28 -12.88 -19.03 3.33
C THR A 28 -13.02 -17.58 2.88
N ARG A 29 -13.66 -17.41 1.71
CA ARG A 29 -14.23 -16.16 1.15
C ARG A 29 -13.45 -15.48 0.03
N THR A 30 -14.22 -14.91 -0.89
CA THR A 30 -13.79 -13.95 -1.92
C THR A 30 -13.58 -12.58 -1.27
N ILE A 31 -12.37 -12.03 -1.41
CA ILE A 31 -12.01 -10.72 -0.85
C ILE A 31 -12.44 -9.62 -1.81
N ARG A 32 -12.91 -8.49 -1.27
CA ARG A 32 -13.08 -7.28 -2.08
C ARG A 32 -11.70 -6.69 -2.36
N PRO A 33 -11.29 -6.54 -3.63
CA PRO A 33 -10.00 -5.95 -3.94
C PRO A 33 -9.90 -4.55 -3.33
N SER A 34 -8.81 -4.27 -2.60
CA SER A 34 -8.42 -2.88 -2.38
C SER A 34 -8.14 -2.25 -3.74
N SER A 35 -8.55 -1.00 -3.94
CA SER A 35 -8.31 -0.29 -5.21
C SER A 35 -6.83 0.07 -5.39
N TYR A 36 -6.02 0.07 -4.32
CA TYR A 36 -4.58 0.35 -4.37
C TYR A 36 -3.71 -0.86 -4.00
N ALA A 37 -4.02 -1.54 -2.90
CA ALA A 37 -3.22 -2.67 -2.47
C ALA A 37 -3.40 -3.84 -3.44
N ARG A 38 -2.29 -4.43 -3.87
CA ARG A 38 -2.34 -5.65 -4.67
C ARG A 38 -2.69 -6.81 -3.76
N VAL A 39 -3.76 -7.53 -4.10
CA VAL A 39 -4.18 -8.76 -3.41
C VAL A 39 -4.25 -9.88 -4.43
N GLU A 40 -3.54 -10.97 -4.16
CA GLU A 40 -3.47 -12.14 -5.02
C GLU A 40 -3.73 -13.39 -4.19
N TYR A 41 -4.64 -14.25 -4.64
CA TYR A 41 -4.87 -15.56 -4.02
C TYR A 41 -3.97 -16.60 -4.69
N LEU A 42 -3.20 -17.34 -3.88
CA LEU A 42 -2.16 -18.25 -4.38
C LEU A 42 -2.61 -19.72 -4.44
N GLY A 43 -3.91 -20.00 -4.31
CA GLY A 43 -4.43 -21.36 -4.24
C GLY A 43 -4.16 -22.19 -5.50
N GLU A 44 -4.15 -21.55 -6.68
CA GLU A 44 -3.77 -22.19 -7.95
C GLU A 44 -2.29 -22.61 -7.99
N HIS A 45 -1.49 -22.12 -7.05
CA HIS A 45 -0.07 -22.43 -6.89
C HIS A 45 0.22 -23.31 -5.67
N GLY A 46 -0.82 -23.93 -5.08
CA GLY A 46 -0.67 -24.85 -3.95
C GLY A 46 -0.54 -24.18 -2.59
N PHE A 47 -0.73 -22.85 -2.49
CA PHE A 47 -0.74 -22.13 -1.23
C PHE A 47 -2.13 -21.53 -0.99
N HIS A 48 -2.87 -22.05 -0.02
CA HIS A 48 -4.17 -21.52 0.38
C HIS A 48 -4.03 -20.25 1.25
N ALA A 49 -3.43 -19.24 0.65
CA ALA A 49 -3.11 -17.95 1.26
C ALA A 49 -3.23 -16.83 0.24
N PHE A 50 -3.30 -15.60 0.75
CA PHE A 50 -3.30 -14.37 0.00
C PHE A 50 -1.96 -13.65 0.16
N LEU A 51 -1.41 -13.18 -0.96
CA LEU A 51 -0.35 -12.19 -1.00
C LEU A 51 -0.98 -10.81 -1.10
N TRP A 52 -0.81 -10.00 -0.06
CA TRP A 52 -1.17 -8.59 -0.04
C TRP A 52 0.11 -7.76 -0.13
N ALA A 53 0.14 -6.72 -0.96
CA ALA A 53 1.31 -5.84 -1.07
C ALA A 53 0.94 -4.41 -1.46
N GLN A 54 1.64 -3.43 -0.88
CA GLN A 54 1.55 -2.01 -1.27
C GLN A 54 2.76 -1.21 -0.78
N ASN A 55 2.93 0.00 -1.31
CA ASN A 55 3.78 1.02 -0.70
C ASN A 55 3.01 1.80 0.37
N MET A 56 3.70 2.21 1.44
CA MET A 56 3.15 3.11 2.44
C MET A 56 4.23 4.03 3.02
N GLU A 57 3.81 5.16 3.58
CA GLU A 57 4.66 6.02 4.40
C GLU A 57 5.32 5.24 5.55
N ALA A 58 6.56 5.60 5.87
CA ALA A 58 7.30 4.95 6.96
C ALA A 58 6.57 5.06 8.31
N ALA A 59 5.91 6.20 8.56
CA ALA A 59 5.13 6.46 9.78
C ALA A 59 3.83 5.63 9.88
N ALA A 60 3.32 5.11 8.77
CA ALA A 60 2.10 4.30 8.76
C ALA A 60 2.38 2.82 9.12
N TYR A 61 3.64 2.39 9.01
CA TYR A 61 4.03 0.99 9.23
C TYR A 61 3.74 0.45 10.64
N PRO A 62 3.96 1.18 11.75
CA PRO A 62 3.56 0.70 13.07
C PRO A 62 2.07 0.40 13.18
N ARG A 63 1.20 1.21 12.54
CA ARG A 63 -0.24 0.97 12.49
C ARG A 63 -0.57 -0.27 11.67
N PHE A 64 0.05 -0.45 10.50
CA PHE A 64 -0.06 -1.67 9.72
C PHE A 64 0.31 -2.91 10.55
N LEU A 65 1.45 -2.87 11.22
CA LEU A 65 1.94 -3.98 12.02
C LEU A 65 1.01 -4.29 13.19
N SER A 66 0.45 -3.26 13.83
CA SER A 66 -0.56 -3.42 14.89
C SER A 66 -1.82 -4.14 14.40
N ILE A 67 -2.28 -3.87 13.18
CA ILE A 67 -3.46 -4.53 12.59
C ILE A 67 -3.15 -5.99 12.28
N VAL A 68 -1.98 -6.28 11.70
CA VAL A 68 -1.53 -7.65 11.40
C VAL A 68 -1.36 -8.47 12.68
N ARG A 69 -0.76 -7.88 13.71
CA ARG A 69 -0.59 -8.54 15.01
C ARG A 69 -1.93 -8.80 15.68
N GLY A 70 -2.82 -7.80 15.70
CA GLY A 70 -4.11 -7.88 16.37
C GLY A 70 -3.98 -8.41 17.81
N GLU A 71 -4.86 -9.33 18.18
CA GLU A 71 -4.82 -10.08 19.45
C GLU A 71 -4.06 -11.41 19.33
N GLY A 72 -3.34 -11.61 18.23
CA GLY A 72 -2.56 -12.82 17.97
C GLY A 72 -1.25 -12.86 18.75
N GLU A 73 -0.57 -14.01 18.63
CA GLU A 73 0.73 -14.26 19.24
C GLU A 73 1.85 -14.04 18.22
N ASP A 74 2.97 -13.49 18.70
CA ASP A 74 4.22 -13.41 17.94
C ASP A 74 4.91 -14.79 18.02
N GLN A 75 4.88 -15.54 16.93
CA GLN A 75 5.53 -16.86 16.86
C GLN A 75 7.03 -16.73 16.60
N ASP A 76 7.41 -15.74 15.78
CA ASP A 76 8.80 -15.40 15.45
C ASP A 76 8.85 -13.98 14.87
N PHE A 77 10.04 -13.47 14.54
CA PHE A 77 10.21 -12.19 13.87
C PHE A 77 9.41 -12.13 12.57
N ARG A 78 8.39 -11.26 12.58
CA ARG A 78 7.44 -11.02 11.46
C ARG A 78 6.61 -12.26 11.08
N HIS A 79 6.37 -13.13 12.06
CA HIS A 79 5.50 -14.28 11.96
C HIS A 79 4.47 -14.20 13.08
N PHE A 80 3.21 -14.06 12.69
CA PHE A 80 2.09 -13.86 13.61
C PHE A 80 1.09 -14.99 13.47
N ARG A 81 0.50 -15.43 14.58
CA ARG A 81 -0.52 -16.47 14.59
C ARG A 81 -1.74 -16.04 15.40
N ARG A 82 -2.93 -16.33 14.86
CA ARG A 82 -4.24 -16.08 15.50
C ARG A 82 -5.10 -17.33 15.33
N GLY A 83 -5.08 -18.22 16.31
CA GLY A 83 -5.72 -19.54 16.18
C GLY A 83 -5.07 -20.37 15.06
N GLU A 84 -5.84 -20.72 14.04
CA GLU A 84 -5.37 -21.44 12.84
C GLU A 84 -4.81 -20.51 11.74
N PHE A 85 -4.94 -19.19 11.93
CA PHE A 85 -4.48 -18.22 10.96
C PHE A 85 -3.00 -17.86 11.19
N THR A 86 -2.24 -17.83 10.12
CA THR A 86 -0.81 -17.50 10.11
C THR A 86 -0.55 -16.36 9.13
N SER A 87 0.28 -15.41 9.55
CA SER A 87 0.68 -14.26 8.75
C SER A 87 2.19 -14.05 8.77
N PHE A 88 2.79 -13.89 7.58
CA PHE A 88 4.17 -13.45 7.42
C PHE A 88 4.25 -12.05 6.87
N VAL A 89 5.14 -11.22 7.40
CA VAL A 89 5.37 -9.85 6.93
C VAL A 89 6.78 -9.70 6.36
N ALA A 90 6.87 -9.15 5.16
CA ALA A 90 8.11 -8.71 4.54
C ALA A 90 8.06 -7.20 4.29
N THR A 91 9.21 -6.54 4.39
CA THR A 91 9.30 -5.10 4.16
C THR A 91 10.59 -4.74 3.45
N ARG A 92 10.54 -3.77 2.55
CA ARG A 92 11.72 -3.09 2.01
C ARG A 92 11.56 -1.58 2.12
N VAL A 93 12.61 -0.88 2.52
CA VAL A 93 12.64 0.59 2.48
C VAL A 93 12.90 1.01 1.05
N GLU A 94 11.95 1.70 0.44
CA GLU A 94 12.03 2.30 -0.90
C GLU A 94 11.17 3.56 -0.91
N PHE A 95 11.56 4.55 -1.73
CA PHE A 95 10.80 5.80 -1.92
C PHE A 95 10.49 6.56 -0.62
N LEU A 96 11.50 6.71 0.26
CA LEU A 96 11.37 7.31 1.60
C LEU A 96 10.25 6.70 2.47
N GLY A 97 9.73 5.54 2.08
CA GLY A 97 8.62 4.84 2.69
C GLY A 97 8.95 3.36 2.83
N ARG A 98 7.94 2.52 2.74
CA ARG A 98 8.08 1.07 2.84
C ARG A 98 7.20 0.37 1.82
N ASN A 99 7.81 -0.50 1.03
CA ASN A 99 7.09 -1.56 0.34
C ASN A 99 6.86 -2.69 1.35
N VAL A 100 5.60 -3.01 1.57
CA VAL A 100 5.18 -4.00 2.55
C VAL A 100 4.46 -5.13 1.81
N SER A 101 4.83 -6.37 2.15
CA SER A 101 4.15 -7.57 1.69
C SER A 101 3.69 -8.39 2.88
N LEU A 102 2.49 -8.94 2.79
CA LEU A 102 1.85 -9.80 3.76
C LEU A 102 1.43 -11.08 3.06
N LEU A 103 1.82 -12.23 3.60
CA LEU A 103 1.30 -13.53 3.20
C LEU A 103 0.44 -14.07 4.34
N THR A 104 -0.84 -14.32 4.09
CA THR A 104 -1.78 -14.73 5.14
C THR A 104 -2.89 -15.64 4.63
N ASN A 105 -3.34 -16.59 5.44
CA ASN A 105 -4.59 -17.33 5.22
C ASN A 105 -5.81 -16.68 5.91
N ASP A 106 -5.62 -15.50 6.52
CA ASP A 106 -6.66 -14.75 7.23
C ASP A 106 -7.33 -13.73 6.30
N SER A 107 -8.47 -14.08 5.71
CA SER A 107 -9.22 -13.17 4.82
C SER A 107 -9.82 -11.99 5.59
N GLU A 108 -10.20 -12.16 6.86
CA GLU A 108 -10.71 -11.07 7.71
C GLU A 108 -9.62 -10.05 8.05
N LEU A 109 -8.37 -10.47 8.17
CA LEU A 109 -7.25 -9.54 8.29
C LEU A 109 -7.16 -8.63 7.06
N LEU A 110 -7.40 -9.15 5.85
CA LEU A 110 -7.38 -8.34 4.64
C LEU A 110 -8.56 -7.35 4.58
N ASP A 111 -9.75 -7.76 5.07
CA ASP A 111 -10.88 -6.85 5.23
C ASP A 111 -10.52 -5.68 6.17
N ARG A 112 -9.94 -5.97 7.36
CA ARG A 112 -9.49 -4.93 8.31
C ARG A 112 -8.42 -4.01 7.73
N LEU A 113 -7.49 -4.54 6.93
CA LEU A 113 -6.49 -3.73 6.24
C LEU A 113 -7.11 -2.83 5.17
N SER A 114 -8.19 -3.28 4.51
CA SER A 114 -8.90 -2.50 3.49
C SER A 114 -9.66 -1.28 4.06
N GLU A 115 -10.06 -1.34 5.33
CA GLU A 115 -10.68 -0.22 6.05
C GLU A 115 -9.69 0.92 6.35
N VAL A 116 -8.39 0.65 6.24
CA VAL A 116 -7.34 1.63 6.50
C VAL A 116 -6.74 2.13 5.19
N GLN A 117 -6.94 3.41 4.91
CA GLN A 117 -6.29 4.06 3.79
C GLN A 117 -4.82 4.36 4.14
N PHE A 118 -3.94 3.45 3.77
CA PHE A 118 -2.52 3.71 3.71
C PHE A 118 -2.18 4.46 2.43
N SER A 119 -1.28 5.44 2.51
CA SER A 119 -0.78 6.19 1.37
C SER A 119 0.74 6.04 1.23
N PRO A 120 1.28 6.10 0.00
CA PRO A 120 2.69 6.39 -0.20
C PRO A 120 3.01 7.83 0.24
N ASN A 121 4.29 8.17 0.31
CA ASN A 121 4.68 9.58 0.48
C ASN A 121 4.09 10.42 -0.67
N PRO A 122 3.60 11.65 -0.43
CA PRO A 122 3.08 12.48 -1.51
C PRO A 122 4.19 13.05 -2.42
N PRO A 123 3.84 13.52 -3.63
CA PRO A 123 4.78 14.03 -4.63
C PRO A 123 5.67 15.17 -4.11
N TRP A 124 5.09 16.13 -3.38
CA TRP A 124 5.79 17.27 -2.80
C TRP A 124 6.74 16.92 -1.64
N ILE A 125 6.65 15.70 -1.09
CA ILE A 125 7.62 15.17 -0.11
C ILE A 125 8.68 14.32 -0.81
N MET A 126 8.27 13.56 -1.83
CA MET A 126 9.18 12.68 -2.56
C MET A 126 10.20 13.45 -3.39
N TYR A 127 9.74 14.50 -4.08
CA TYR A 127 10.55 15.26 -5.03
C TYR A 127 10.30 16.77 -4.87
N PRO A 128 10.58 17.35 -3.69
CA PRO A 128 10.33 18.77 -3.42
C PRO A 128 11.09 19.69 -4.39
N ASP A 129 12.30 19.31 -4.77
CA ASP A 129 13.17 20.09 -5.67
C ASP A 129 12.64 20.22 -7.11
N LEU A 130 11.66 19.40 -7.49
CA LEU A 130 11.06 19.46 -8.81
C LEU A 130 9.89 20.47 -8.87
N GLY A 131 9.33 20.86 -7.72
CA GLY A 131 8.22 21.80 -7.64
C GLY A 131 6.88 21.25 -8.20
N PRO A 132 5.80 22.05 -8.10
CA PRO A 132 4.41 21.60 -8.29
C PRO A 132 4.03 21.22 -9.72
N LEU A 133 4.73 21.76 -10.70
CA LEU A 133 4.42 21.60 -12.12
C LEU A 133 5.39 20.68 -12.85
N ALA A 134 6.35 20.08 -12.15
CA ALA A 134 7.29 19.17 -12.77
C ALA A 134 6.60 17.93 -13.32
N SER A 135 7.08 17.49 -14.48
CA SER A 135 6.68 16.24 -15.09
C SER A 135 7.71 15.16 -14.74
N TYR A 136 7.27 14.10 -14.06
CA TYR A 136 8.09 12.95 -13.68
C TYR A 136 8.37 12.07 -14.91
N ASN A 137 9.31 12.52 -15.75
CA ASN A 137 9.41 12.01 -17.12
C ASN A 137 10.51 10.97 -17.34
N GLN A 138 11.46 10.82 -16.41
CA GLN A 138 12.54 9.82 -16.52
C GLN A 138 13.01 9.36 -15.14
N GLY A 139 13.62 8.18 -15.08
CA GLY A 139 14.36 7.69 -13.92
C GLY A 139 13.48 7.17 -12.78
N GLU A 140 14.00 7.28 -11.55
CA GLU A 140 13.31 6.82 -10.34
C GLU A 140 11.98 7.57 -10.13
N GLN A 141 11.94 8.86 -10.49
CA GLN A 141 10.77 9.71 -10.32
C GLN A 141 9.59 9.24 -11.16
N GLU A 142 9.84 8.97 -12.44
CA GLU A 142 8.85 8.44 -13.37
C GLU A 142 8.37 7.04 -12.94
N TYR A 143 9.30 6.19 -12.50
CA TYR A 143 8.96 4.86 -11.99
C TYR A 143 8.06 4.96 -10.76
N TRP A 144 8.44 5.78 -9.78
CA TRP A 144 7.67 6.01 -8.57
C TRP A 144 6.29 6.57 -8.89
N ASP A 145 6.19 7.59 -9.75
CA ASP A 145 4.90 8.15 -10.12
C ASP A 145 3.99 7.09 -10.77
N ARG A 146 4.51 6.35 -11.75
CA ARG A 146 3.73 5.34 -12.49
C ARG A 146 3.32 4.13 -11.67
N HIS A 147 4.20 3.66 -10.78
CA HIS A 147 4.01 2.39 -10.08
C HIS A 147 3.55 2.54 -8.63
N VAL A 148 3.67 3.73 -8.04
CA VAL A 148 3.34 3.99 -6.64
C VAL A 148 2.28 5.06 -6.50
N TRP A 149 2.56 6.28 -6.96
CA TRP A 149 1.68 7.44 -6.71
C TRP A 149 0.41 7.43 -7.55
N THR A 150 0.54 7.35 -8.88
CA THR A 150 -0.60 7.37 -9.80
C THR A 150 -1.60 6.24 -9.52
N PRO A 151 -1.18 4.98 -9.26
CA PRO A 151 -2.10 3.93 -8.85
C PRO A 151 -2.82 4.24 -7.55
N PHE A 152 -2.11 4.77 -6.54
CA PHE A 152 -2.74 5.22 -5.28
C PHE A 152 -3.77 6.31 -5.55
N TRP A 153 -3.41 7.36 -6.29
CA TRP A 153 -4.28 8.50 -6.53
C TRP A 153 -5.55 8.12 -7.29
N LYS A 154 -5.42 7.26 -8.32
CA LYS A 154 -6.56 6.75 -9.10
C LYS A 154 -7.44 5.80 -8.31
N SER A 155 -6.93 5.21 -7.24
CA SER A 155 -7.69 4.30 -6.37
C SER A 155 -8.71 5.02 -5.48
N LEU A 156 -8.52 6.34 -5.28
CA LEU A 156 -9.34 7.16 -4.40
C LEU A 156 -10.61 7.65 -5.11
N SER A 157 -11.74 7.60 -4.40
CA SER A 157 -12.95 8.35 -4.76
C SER A 157 -12.70 9.87 -4.71
N PRO A 158 -13.53 10.68 -5.40
CA PRO A 158 -13.49 12.14 -5.30
C PRO A 158 -13.43 12.67 -3.86
N GLU A 159 -14.26 12.12 -2.97
CA GLU A 159 -14.34 12.53 -1.57
C GLU A 159 -13.07 12.14 -0.81
N GLN A 160 -12.47 10.97 -1.11
CA GLN A 160 -11.20 10.57 -0.54
C GLN A 160 -10.04 11.44 -1.02
N LYS A 161 -10.06 11.93 -2.26
CA LYS A 161 -9.06 12.88 -2.77
C LYS A 161 -9.17 14.23 -2.08
N ASP A 162 -10.39 14.75 -1.92
CA ASP A 162 -10.66 16.00 -1.18
C ASP A 162 -10.14 15.86 0.27
N LEU A 163 -10.54 14.79 0.98
CA LEU A 163 -10.08 14.52 2.34
C LEU A 163 -8.55 14.32 2.46
N TYR A 164 -7.93 13.70 1.44
CA TYR A 164 -6.48 13.51 1.40
C TYR A 164 -5.75 14.86 1.32
N ILE A 165 -6.21 15.75 0.45
CA ILE A 165 -5.65 17.11 0.28
C ILE A 165 -5.85 17.92 1.57
N ASP A 166 -7.06 17.94 2.12
CA ASP A 166 -7.37 18.71 3.34
C ASP A 166 -6.45 18.32 4.49
N ARG A 167 -6.28 17.02 4.75
CA ARG A 167 -5.41 16.50 5.82
C ARG A 167 -3.94 16.84 5.62
N ARG A 168 -3.49 17.03 4.38
CA ARG A 168 -2.10 17.31 4.06
C ARG A 168 -1.80 18.81 4.01
N SER A 169 -2.80 19.63 3.73
CA SER A 169 -2.66 21.07 3.62
C SER A 169 -2.06 21.70 4.87
N GLU A 170 -2.51 21.30 6.06
CA GLU A 170 -2.02 21.82 7.33
C GLU A 170 -0.50 21.65 7.47
N ALA A 171 0.00 20.43 7.24
CA ALA A 171 1.43 20.16 7.30
C ALA A 171 2.19 20.84 6.15
N ALA A 172 1.64 20.76 4.93
CA ALA A 172 2.24 21.33 3.72
C ALA A 172 2.52 22.83 3.85
N LEU A 173 1.56 23.59 4.37
CA LEU A 173 1.65 25.03 4.54
C LEU A 173 2.63 25.46 5.63
N THR A 174 3.21 24.53 6.40
CA THR A 174 4.31 24.85 7.33
C THR A 174 5.66 25.02 6.63
N TYR A 175 5.81 24.51 5.42
CA TYR A 175 7.07 24.51 4.67
C TYR A 175 6.93 24.86 3.18
N MET A 176 5.72 25.12 2.68
CA MET A 176 5.42 25.61 1.33
C MET A 176 4.57 26.87 1.40
N LEU A 177 4.72 27.76 0.42
CA LEU A 177 3.84 28.91 0.27
C LEU A 177 2.42 28.45 -0.12
N PRO A 178 1.37 29.20 0.24
CA PRO A 178 0.00 28.89 -0.18
C PRO A 178 -0.15 28.73 -1.69
N GLU A 179 0.53 29.57 -2.47
CA GLU A 179 0.49 29.52 -3.93
C GLU A 179 1.14 28.23 -4.47
N GLU A 180 2.24 27.78 -3.87
CA GLU A 180 2.90 26.53 -4.25
C GLU A 180 2.03 25.30 -3.93
N TRP A 181 1.30 25.36 -2.81
CA TRP A 181 0.33 24.33 -2.45
C TRP A 181 -0.83 24.27 -3.44
N ASP A 182 -1.39 25.42 -3.81
CA ASP A 182 -2.48 25.50 -4.79
C ASP A 182 -2.03 25.00 -6.16
N ASP A 183 -0.79 25.30 -6.59
CA ASP A 183 -0.21 24.75 -7.81
C ASP A 183 -0.07 23.23 -7.76
N TRP A 184 0.34 22.66 -6.60
CA TRP A 184 0.38 21.21 -6.39
C TRP A 184 -1.00 20.58 -6.50
N VAL A 185 -1.99 21.16 -5.82
CA VAL A 185 -3.38 20.68 -5.87
C VAL A 185 -3.91 20.74 -7.30
N TYR A 186 -3.68 21.84 -8.00
CA TYR A 186 -4.05 21.96 -9.40
C TYR A 186 -3.36 20.91 -10.27
N SER A 187 -2.05 20.69 -10.12
CA SER A 187 -1.31 19.77 -11.00
C SER A 187 -1.81 18.32 -10.90
N ILE A 188 -2.20 17.88 -9.70
CA ILE A 188 -2.72 16.53 -9.46
C ILE A 188 -4.22 16.40 -9.73
N ARG A 189 -5.02 17.47 -9.57
CA ARG A 189 -6.49 17.44 -9.73
C ARG A 189 -6.99 17.91 -11.09
N ARG A 190 -6.23 18.67 -11.87
CA ARG A 190 -6.69 19.28 -13.14
C ARG A 190 -7.30 18.32 -14.15
N ASN A 191 -6.98 17.03 -14.06
CA ASN A 191 -7.51 16.00 -14.96
C ASN A 191 -8.73 15.25 -14.40
N ASP A 192 -9.09 15.49 -13.14
CA ASP A 192 -10.23 14.85 -12.50
C ASP A 192 -11.55 15.47 -13.02
N PRO A 193 -12.51 14.66 -13.51
CA PRO A 193 -13.75 15.19 -14.08
C PRO A 193 -14.55 16.08 -13.13
N GLU A 194 -14.62 15.71 -11.85
CA GLU A 194 -15.33 16.49 -10.84
C GLU A 194 -14.63 17.82 -10.52
N TYR A 195 -13.30 17.82 -10.53
CA TYR A 195 -12.52 19.02 -10.28
C TYR A 195 -12.68 19.99 -11.44
N LYS A 196 -12.62 19.50 -12.68
CA LYS A 196 -12.91 20.30 -13.87
C LYS A 196 -14.28 20.93 -13.82
N HIS A 197 -15.31 20.16 -13.47
CA HIS A 197 -16.67 20.68 -13.36
C HIS A 197 -16.79 21.76 -12.28
N ARG A 198 -16.19 21.55 -11.10
CA ARG A 198 -16.22 22.48 -9.97
C ARG A 198 -15.50 23.81 -10.27
N HIS A 199 -14.43 23.76 -11.06
CA HIS A 199 -13.56 24.91 -11.34
C HIS A 199 -13.69 25.49 -12.76
N GLY A 200 -14.59 24.94 -13.60
CA GLY A 200 -14.84 25.45 -14.95
C GLY A 200 -13.68 25.24 -15.93
N LEU A 201 -12.96 24.12 -15.82
CA LEU A 201 -11.79 23.75 -16.64
C LEU A 201 -12.10 22.77 -17.78
#